data_AF-A0A931TA13-F1
#
_entry.id   AF-A0A931TA13-F1
#
_cell.length_a   1.000
_cell.length_b   1.000
_cell.length_c   1.000
_cell.angle_alpha   90.00
_cell.angle_beta   90.00
_cell.angle_gamma   90.00
#
_symmetry.space_group_name_H-M   'P 1'
#
loop_
_entity.id
_entity.type
_entity.pdbx_description
1 polymer ?
#
loop_
_entity_poly.entity_id
_entity_poly.type
_entity_poly.pdbx_seq_one_letter_code
_entity_poly.pdbx_strand_id
1 'polypeptide(L)' 'MKTTIDIPEKELRDAMRFTRAKTKREAVVTALKDFNRRKRIAALTKHFGTSDTFITHEELMTLRRTE' A
#
# COMPACT_ATOMS: atom_id res chain seq x y z
N MET A 1 -3.47 16.64 13.26
CA MET A 1 -3.32 16.60 14.73
C MET A 1 -1.83 16.64 15.09
N LYS A 2 -1.45 17.32 16.17
CA LYS A 2 -0.09 17.30 16.73
C LYS A 2 -0.10 16.34 17.91
N THR A 3 0.85 15.40 17.95
CA THR A 3 0.96 14.37 18.97
C THR A 3 2.42 14.25 19.36
N THR A 4 2.70 14.05 20.65
CA THR A 4 4.04 13.76 21.16
C THR A 4 4.11 12.27 21.44
N ILE A 5 5.05 11.58 20.82
CA ILE A 5 5.29 10.14 20.99
C ILE A 5 6.79 9.93 21.15
N ASP A 6 7.17 8.96 21.97
CA ASP A 6 8.56 8.53 22.09
C ASP A 6 8.88 7.52 20.98
N ILE A 7 9.96 7.77 20.23
CA ILE A 7 10.40 6.94 19.12
C ILE A 7 11.88 6.66 19.32
N PRO A 8 12.30 5.40 19.41
CA PRO A 8 13.72 5.10 19.56
C PRO A 8 14.52 5.61 18.34
N GLU A 9 15.65 6.25 18.64
CA GLU A 9 16.36 7.09 17.67
C GLU A 9 16.93 6.27 16.49
N LYS A 10 17.23 4.98 16.71
CA LYS A 10 17.73 4.10 15.66
C LYS A 10 16.68 3.89 14.58
N GLU A 11 15.45 3.60 14.98
CA GLU A 11 14.29 3.36 14.15
C GLU A 11 13.91 4.63 13.38
N LEU A 12 13.99 5.78 14.03
CA LEU A 12 13.76 7.07 13.37
C LEU A 12 14.82 7.37 12.31
N ARG A 13 16.10 7.09 12.58
CA ARG A 13 17.18 7.24 11.60
C ARG A 13 17.00 6.32 10.41
N ASP A 14 16.61 5.07 10.65
CA ASP A 14 16.32 4.11 9.57
C ASP A 14 15.14 4.57 8.73
N ALA A 15 14.05 5.03 9.36
CA ALA A 15 12.91 5.61 8.65
C ALA A 15 13.34 6.81 7.79
N MET A 16 14.15 7.74 8.32
CA MET A 16 14.69 8.86 7.56
C MET A 16 15.57 8.39 6.38
N ARG A 17 16.43 7.40 6.59
CA ARG A 17 17.30 6.83 5.53
C ARG A 17 16.49 6.19 4.41
N PHE A 18 15.51 5.35 4.74
CA PHE A 18 14.69 4.63 3.76
C PHE A 18 13.74 5.55 3.00
N THR A 19 13.20 6.56 3.68
CA THR A 19 12.27 7.52 3.07
C THR A 19 12.98 8.70 2.40
N ARG A 20 14.28 8.88 2.65
CA ARG A 20 15.08 10.06 2.26
C ARG A 20 14.46 11.39 2.73
N ALA A 21 13.70 11.34 3.82
CA ALA A 21 13.01 12.50 4.36
C ALA A 21 14.01 13.51 4.94
N LYS A 22 13.72 14.81 4.75
CA LYS A 22 14.53 15.90 5.28
C LYS A 22 14.22 16.20 6.75
N THR A 23 13.04 15.79 7.22
CA THR A 23 12.58 16.05 8.59
C THR A 23 12.08 14.78 9.28
N LYS A 24 12.19 14.73 10.62
CA LYS A 24 11.65 13.65 11.45
C LYS A 24 10.16 13.41 11.20
N ARG A 25 9.38 14.49 11.06
CA ARG A 25 7.93 14.43 10.76
C ARG A 25 7.66 13.79 9.41
N GLU A 26 8.38 14.19 8.37
CA GLU A 26 8.19 13.67 7.01
C GLU A 26 8.50 12.17 6.94
N ALA A 27 9.55 11.71 7.64
CA ALA A 27 9.89 10.29 7.72
C ALA A 27 8.75 9.47 8.33
N VAL A 28 8.21 9.93 9.46
CA VAL A 28 7.10 9.25 10.17
C VAL A 28 5.83 9.23 9.31
N VAL A 29 5.47 10.35 8.69
CA VAL A 29 4.28 10.43 7.82
C VAL A 29 4.42 9.49 6.61
N THR A 30 5.60 9.44 6.00
CA THR A 30 5.87 8.57 4.85
C THR A 30 5.80 7.10 5.25
N ALA A 31 6.41 6.72 6.37
CA ALA A 31 6.35 5.37 6.91
C ALA A 31 4.90 4.93 7.21
N LEU A 32 4.08 5.79 7.81
CA LEU A 32 2.67 5.51 8.09
C LEU A 32 1.85 5.33 6.80
N LYS A 33 2.07 6.17 5.79
CA LYS A 33 1.41 6.05 4.49
C LYS A 33 1.73 4.71 3.82
N ASP A 34 3.01 4.32 3.84
CA ASP A 34 3.45 3.06 3.24
C ASP A 34 2.90 1.85 4.01
N PHE A 35 2.94 1.87 5.34
CA PHE A 35 2.33 0.83 6.17
C PHE A 35 0.84 0.64 5.84
N ASN A 36 0.07 1.73 5.79
CA ASN A 36 -1.36 1.68 5.47
C ASN A 36 -1.62 1.21 4.03
N ARG A 37 -0.74 1.56 3.08
CA ARG A 37 -0.81 1.04 1.71
C ARG A 37 -0.63 -0.47 1.68
N ARG A 38 0.41 -1.00 2.36
CA ARG A 38 0.66 -2.45 2.44
C ARG A 38 -0.50 -3.19 3.09
N LYS A 39 -1.08 -2.66 4.18
CA LYS A 39 -2.25 -3.27 4.84
C LYS A 39 -3.49 -3.28 3.95
N ARG A 40 -3.74 -2.21 3.18
CA ARG A 40 -4.84 -2.19 2.20
C ARG A 40 -4.63 -3.22 1.09
N ILE A 41 -3.42 -3.33 0.54
CA ILE A 41 -3.11 -4.36 -0.48
C ILE A 41 -3.31 -5.76 0.09
N ALA A 42 -2.82 -6.02 1.31
CA ALA A 42 -2.99 -7.31 1.98
C ALA A 42 -4.47 -7.66 2.24
N ALA A 43 -5.29 -6.66 2.55
CA ALA A 43 -6.74 -6.86 2.68
C ALA A 43 -7.38 -7.21 1.33
N LEU A 44 -6.99 -6.53 0.25
CA LEU A 44 -7.48 -6.82 -1.10
C LEU A 44 -7.09 -8.22 -1.58
N THR A 45 -5.93 -8.72 -1.17
CA THR A 45 -5.48 -10.07 -1.58
C THR A 45 -6.43 -11.16 -1.08
N LYS A 46 -7.17 -10.92 0.01
CA LYS A 46 -8.20 -11.86 0.51
C LYS A 46 -9.40 -12.01 -0.45
N HIS A 47 -9.61 -11.04 -1.33
CA HIS A 47 -10.69 -11.02 -2.31
C HIS A 47 -10.22 -11.46 -3.69
N PHE A 48 -8.95 -11.88 -3.82
CA PHE A 48 -8.42 -12.34 -5.09
C PHE A 48 -9.10 -13.67 -5.48
N GLY A 49 -9.74 -13.71 -6.64
CA GLY A 49 -10.45 -14.89 -7.14
C GLY A 49 -11.84 -15.13 -6.53
N THR A 50 -12.35 -14.23 -5.68
CA THR A 50 -13.70 -14.36 -5.08
C THR A 50 -14.77 -13.54 -5.80
N SER A 51 -14.43 -12.91 -6.93
CA SER A 51 -15.33 -12.00 -7.63
C SER A 51 -15.94 -12.69 -8.84
N ASP A 52 -17.19 -13.12 -8.73
CA ASP A 52 -17.95 -13.75 -9.82
C ASP A 52 -18.57 -12.74 -10.80
N THR A 53 -18.38 -11.44 -10.54
CA THR A 53 -18.96 -10.34 -11.32
C THR A 53 -18.14 -9.95 -12.55
N PHE A 54 -16.89 -10.38 -12.62
CA PHE A 54 -16.01 -10.04 -13.75
C PHE A 54 -16.00 -11.17 -14.77
N ILE A 55 -16.09 -10.78 -16.04
CA ILE A 55 -15.85 -11.64 -17.20
C ILE A 55 -14.45 -12.26 -17.13
N THR A 56 -14.36 -13.55 -17.40
CA THR A 56 -13.10 -14.29 -17.44
C THR A 56 -12.26 -13.91 -18.67
N HIS A 57 -10.97 -14.26 -18.65
CA HIS A 57 -10.09 -14.01 -19.80
C HIS A 57 -10.57 -14.69 -21.08
N GLU A 58 -11.08 -15.92 -20.98
CA GLU A 58 -11.58 -16.70 -22.11
C GLU A 58 -12.82 -16.05 -22.73
N GLU A 59 -13.77 -15.62 -21.89
CA GLU A 59 -14.97 -14.92 -22.34
C GLU A 59 -14.60 -13.58 -23.01
N LEU A 60 -13.65 -12.82 -22.47
CA LEU A 60 -13.18 -11.57 -23.07
C LEU A 60 -12.55 -11.80 -24.46
N MET A 61 -11.74 -12.85 -24.61
CA MET A 61 -11.12 -13.21 -25.88
C MET A 61 -12.15 -13.64 -26.92
N THR A 62 -13.24 -14.27 -26.48
CA THR A 62 -14.36 -14.65 -27.35
C THR A 62 -15.07 -13.40 -27.87
N LEU A 63 -15.42 -12.45 -26.99
CA LEU A 63 -16.04 -11.18 -27.39
C LEU A 63 -15.21 -10.40 -28.43
N ARG A 64 -13.89 -10.33 -28.23
CA ARG A 64 -12.97 -9.63 -29.14
C ARG A 64 -12.79 -10.29 -30.52
N ARG A 65 -13.15 -11.57 -30.66
CA ARG A 65 -13.09 -12.29 -31.95
C ARG A 65 -14.40 -12.19 -32.73
N THR A 66 -15.49 -11.82 -32.05
CA THR A 66 -16.82 -11.62 -32.64
C THR A 66 -17.09 -10.17 -33.08
N GLU A 67 -16.20 -9.23 -32.76
CA GLU A 67 -16.11 -7.87 -33.36
C GLU A 67 -15.18 -7.86 -34.57
#